data_AF-A0A1I2R597-F1
#
_entry.id   AF-A0A1I2R597-F1
#
_cell.length_a   1.000
_cell.length_b   1.000
_cell.length_c   1.000
_cell.angle_alpha   90.00
_cell.angle_beta   90.00
_cell.angle_gamma   90.00
#
_symmetry.space_group_name_H-M   'P 1'
#
loop_
_entity.id
_entity.type
_entity.pdbx_description
1 polymer ?
#
loop_
_entity_poly.entity_id
_entity_poly.type
_entity_poly.pdbx_seq_one_letter_code
_entity_poly.pdbx_strand_id
1 'polypeptide(L)'
;MTTATDSRPAPPGTRPRGSLLALRICALLTAIIVFAQPVLAGSYLTGEVGALGIHEANAHAVTALAFVQFAAAVVYAWRGRGRWWPATLTAALLVAAETQTVLGYAQNLLVHVPLGVGLVLTQILFTCWLLGPRARRARVRRENRR
;
A
#
# COMPACT_ATOMS: atom_id res chain seq x y z
N MET A 1 -43.24 31.70 -27.69
CA MET A 1 -42.18 32.20 -26.79
C MET A 1 -41.95 31.13 -25.71
N THR A 2 -41.16 30.11 -26.03
CA THR A 2 -40.88 28.95 -25.17
C THR A 2 -39.50 29.11 -24.57
N THR A 3 -39.44 29.32 -23.26
CA THR A 3 -38.21 29.37 -22.46
C THR A 3 -37.62 27.96 -22.36
N ALA A 4 -36.52 27.72 -23.06
CA ALA A 4 -35.73 26.51 -22.90
C ALA A 4 -34.98 26.59 -21.56
N THR A 5 -35.30 25.69 -20.64
CA THR A 5 -34.58 25.51 -19.38
C THR A 5 -33.16 25.02 -19.68
N ASP A 6 -32.16 25.88 -19.47
CA ASP A 6 -30.73 25.55 -19.54
C ASP A 6 -30.37 24.56 -18.43
N SER A 7 -30.49 23.26 -18.70
CA SER A 7 -30.04 22.20 -17.80
C SER A 7 -28.52 22.04 -17.94
N ARG A 8 -27.74 22.91 -17.28
CA ARG A 8 -26.29 22.70 -17.17
C ARG A 8 -26.00 21.43 -16.38
N PRO A 9 -25.19 20.50 -16.92
CA PRO A 9 -24.80 19.32 -16.18
C PRO A 9 -23.99 19.72 -14.94
N ALA A 10 -24.36 19.18 -13.77
CA ALA A 10 -23.64 19.37 -12.52
C ALA A 10 -22.15 19.02 -12.70
N PRO A 11 -21.22 19.74 -12.03
CA PRO A 11 -19.79 19.49 -12.18
C PRO A 11 -19.48 18.02 -11.82
N PRO A 12 -18.65 17.33 -12.62
CA PRO A 12 -18.34 15.93 -12.37
C PRO A 12 -17.63 15.80 -11.02
N GLY A 13 -18.24 15.04 -10.10
CA GLY A 13 -17.67 14.72 -8.79
C GLY A 13 -16.22 14.27 -8.89
N THR A 14 -15.42 14.63 -7.88
CA THR A 14 -13.95 14.46 -7.84
C THR A 14 -13.54 13.10 -8.43
N ARG A 15 -12.92 13.14 -9.62
CA ARG A 15 -12.51 11.93 -10.34
C ARG A 15 -11.58 11.08 -9.44
N PRO A 16 -11.56 9.74 -9.59
CA PRO A 16 -10.76 8.80 -8.77
C PRO A 16 -9.25 9.06 -8.67
N ARG A 17 -8.74 10.04 -9.43
CA ARG A 17 -7.33 10.40 -9.56
C ARG A 17 -6.69 10.78 -8.23
N GLY A 18 -7.39 11.53 -7.36
CA GLY A 18 -6.87 11.96 -6.06
C GLY A 18 -6.67 10.78 -5.09
N SER A 19 -7.73 9.99 -4.88
CA SER A 19 -7.65 8.80 -4.01
C SER A 19 -6.64 7.75 -4.48
N LEU A 20 -6.51 7.56 -5.80
CA LEU A 20 -5.52 6.65 -6.36
C LEU A 20 -4.10 7.19 -6.19
N LEU A 21 -3.90 8.51 -6.34
CA LEU A 21 -2.60 9.14 -6.10
C LEU A 21 -2.20 9.00 -4.64
N ALA A 22 -3.11 9.24 -3.70
CA ALA A 22 -2.87 9.05 -2.27
C ALA A 22 -2.44 7.61 -1.97
N LEU A 23 -3.17 6.61 -2.49
CA LEU A 23 -2.80 5.20 -2.35
C LEU A 23 -1.40 4.90 -2.94
N ARG A 24 -1.05 5.49 -4.09
CA ARG A 24 0.28 5.33 -4.70
C ARG A 24 1.41 5.89 -3.86
N ILE A 25 1.20 7.07 -3.28
CA ILE A 25 2.19 7.69 -2.39
C ILE A 25 2.38 6.81 -1.15
N CYS A 26 1.28 6.39 -0.52
CA CYS A 26 1.35 5.49 0.64
C CYS A 26 2.08 4.19 0.31
N ALA A 27 1.79 3.59 -0.85
CA ALA A 27 2.42 2.35 -1.29
C ALA A 27 3.91 2.48 -1.59
N LEU A 28 4.32 3.61 -2.16
CA LEU A 28 5.73 3.88 -2.39
C LEU A 28 6.49 4.07 -1.07
N LEU A 29 5.96 4.88 -0.15
CA LEU A 29 6.56 5.10 1.16
C LEU A 29 6.65 3.79 1.97
N THR A 30 5.56 3.01 1.98
CA THR A 30 5.52 1.71 2.65
C THR A 30 6.53 0.73 2.03
N ALA A 31 6.68 0.72 0.70
CA ALA A 31 7.67 -0.13 0.04
C ALA A 31 9.11 0.24 0.41
N ILE A 32 9.43 1.54 0.49
CA ILE A 32 10.76 2.01 0.88
C ILE A 32 11.08 1.58 2.31
N ILE A 33 10.17 1.80 3.25
CA ILE A 33 10.45 1.51 4.67
C ILE A 33 10.49 0.00 4.93
N VAL A 34 9.61 -0.78 4.29
CA VAL A 34 9.62 -2.25 4.37
C VAL A 34 10.89 -2.82 3.73
N PHE A 35 11.40 -2.26 2.65
CA PHE A 35 12.66 -2.70 2.05
C PHE A 35 13.86 -2.49 2.99
N ALA A 36 13.82 -1.48 3.86
CA ALA A 36 14.87 -1.25 4.84
C ALA A 36 14.93 -2.33 5.94
N GLN A 37 13.82 -2.99 6.27
CA GLN A 37 13.73 -4.05 7.29
C GLN A 37 14.81 -5.14 7.16
N PRO A 38 14.96 -5.84 6.01
CA PRO A 38 15.97 -6.88 5.84
C PRO A 38 17.41 -6.33 5.88
N VAL A 39 17.64 -5.07 5.51
CA VAL A 39 18.97 -4.45 5.62
C VAL A 39 19.34 -4.26 7.09
N LEU A 40 18.41 -3.75 7.90
CA LEU A 40 18.61 -3.54 9.34
C LEU A 40 18.73 -4.88 10.09
N ALA A 41 17.89 -5.86 9.75
CA ALA A 41 17.97 -7.20 10.31
C ALA A 41 19.30 -7.88 9.94
N GLY A 42 19.72 -7.77 8.67
CA GLY A 42 21.00 -8.29 8.21
C GLY A 42 22.19 -7.65 8.95
N SER A 43 22.16 -6.33 9.12
CA SER A 43 23.18 -5.59 9.88
C SER A 43 23.30 -6.09 11.32
N TYR A 44 22.17 -6.31 12.00
CA TYR A 44 22.16 -6.90 13.34
C TYR A 44 22.75 -8.31 13.36
N LEU A 45 22.34 -9.17 12.41
CA LEU A 45 22.84 -10.55 12.30
C LEU A 45 24.34 -10.61 11.99
N THR A 46 24.91 -9.57 11.39
CA THR A 46 26.36 -9.44 11.15
C THR A 46 27.15 -8.84 12.32
N GLY A 47 26.49 -8.52 13.43
CA GLY A 47 27.13 -8.09 14.68
C GLY A 47 26.92 -6.63 15.10
N GLU A 48 26.21 -5.82 14.30
CA GLU A 48 25.89 -4.44 14.67
C GLU A 48 24.70 -4.40 15.63
N VAL A 49 24.97 -4.52 16.93
CA VAL A 49 23.92 -4.66 17.96
C VAL A 49 22.95 -3.47 17.97
N GLY A 50 23.44 -2.26 17.67
CA GLY A 50 22.60 -1.06 17.59
C GLY A 50 21.53 -1.13 16.49
N ALA A 51 21.75 -1.94 15.44
CA ALA A 51 20.80 -2.10 14.35
C ALA A 51 19.49 -2.78 14.79
N LEU A 52 19.48 -3.53 15.90
CA LEU A 52 18.25 -4.16 16.41
C LEU A 52 17.23 -3.12 16.89
N GLY A 53 17.66 -2.10 17.63
CA GLY A 53 16.77 -1.02 18.06
C GLY A 53 16.26 -0.18 16.88
N ILE A 54 17.11 0.02 15.87
CA ILE A 54 16.71 0.72 14.63
C ILE A 54 15.72 -0.13 13.83
N HIS A 55 15.92 -1.45 13.76
CA HIS A 55 15.01 -2.40 13.14
C HIS A 55 13.63 -2.38 13.79
N GLU A 56 13.58 -2.38 15.13
CA GLU A 56 12.34 -2.26 15.92
C GLU A 56 11.64 -0.90 15.68
N ALA A 57 12.38 0.21 15.76
CA ALA A 57 11.84 1.53 15.45
C ALA A 57 11.28 1.62 14.01
N ASN A 58 11.99 1.00 13.05
CA ASN A 58 11.52 0.88 11.68
C ASN A 58 10.26 0.02 11.57
N ALA A 59 10.11 -1.03 12.39
CA ALA A 59 8.92 -1.89 12.39
C ALA A 59 7.67 -1.14 12.84
N HIS A 60 7.80 -0.24 13.82
CA HIS A 60 6.73 0.68 14.20
C HIS A 60 6.37 1.63 13.06
N ALA A 61 7.36 2.15 12.32
CA ALA A 61 7.11 2.99 11.15
C ALA A 61 6.41 2.23 10.01
N VAL A 62 6.82 0.98 9.74
CA VAL A 62 6.16 0.07 8.80
C VAL A 62 4.68 -0.10 9.17
N THR A 63 4.41 -0.39 10.44
CA THR A 63 3.05 -0.58 10.97
C THR A 63 2.19 0.66 10.78
N ALA A 64 2.69 1.83 11.20
CA ALA A 64 1.98 3.10 11.04
C ALA A 64 1.67 3.39 9.56
N LEU A 65 2.64 3.21 8.66
CA LEU A 65 2.43 3.39 7.23
C LEU A 65 1.49 2.35 6.63
N ALA A 66 1.49 1.11 7.11
CA ALA A 66 0.55 0.08 6.69
C ALA A 66 -0.90 0.43 7.04
N PHE A 67 -1.15 0.99 8.24
CA PHE A 67 -2.47 1.53 8.61
C PHE A 67 -2.91 2.67 7.68
N VAL A 68 -2.01 3.63 7.41
CA VAL A 68 -2.30 4.75 6.51
C VAL A 68 -2.56 4.26 5.08
N GLN A 69 -1.77 3.31 4.59
CA GLN A 69 -1.95 2.67 3.29
C GLN A 69 -3.31 1.94 3.21
N PHE A 70 -3.68 1.20 4.25
CA PHE A 70 -4.98 0.52 4.33
C PHE A 70 -6.13 1.52 4.27
N ALA A 71 -6.07 2.60 5.07
CA ALA A 71 -7.07 3.66 5.04
C ALA A 71 -7.18 4.31 3.64
N ALA A 72 -6.05 4.61 2.99
CA ALA A 72 -6.02 5.12 1.62
C ALA A 72 -6.64 4.13 0.62
N ALA A 73 -6.40 2.83 0.79
CA ALA A 73 -6.97 1.78 -0.06
C ALA A 73 -8.49 1.67 0.12
N VAL A 74 -9.01 1.77 1.34
CA VAL A 74 -10.46 1.81 1.61
C VAL A 74 -11.08 3.06 0.99
N VAL A 75 -10.47 4.24 1.14
CA VAL A 75 -10.96 5.48 0.52
C VAL A 75 -10.97 5.37 -1.00
N TYR A 76 -9.92 4.79 -1.59
CA TYR A 76 -9.86 4.50 -3.02
C TYR A 76 -11.00 3.57 -3.48
N ALA A 77 -11.28 2.50 -2.73
CA ALA A 77 -12.33 1.55 -3.06
C ALA A 77 -13.74 2.15 -2.91
N TRP A 78 -14.02 2.79 -1.77
CA TRP A 78 -15.36 3.27 -1.43
C TRP A 78 -15.70 4.60 -2.09
N ARG A 79 -14.90 5.66 -1.85
CA ARG A 79 -15.15 7.00 -2.40
C ARG A 79 -14.65 7.15 -3.83
N GLY A 80 -13.50 6.56 -4.13
CA GLY A 80 -12.93 6.55 -5.49
C GLY A 80 -13.62 5.57 -6.45
N ARG A 81 -14.55 4.73 -5.95
CA ARG A 81 -15.20 3.63 -6.69
C ARG A 81 -14.18 2.70 -7.35
N GLY A 82 -13.03 2.55 -6.71
CA GLY A 82 -11.94 1.67 -7.12
C GLY A 82 -12.24 0.20 -6.89
N ARG A 83 -11.29 -0.66 -7.24
CA ARG A 83 -11.38 -2.10 -6.94
C ARG A 83 -11.16 -2.29 -5.43
N TRP A 84 -11.86 -3.23 -4.81
CA TRP A 84 -11.71 -3.53 -3.37
C TRP A 84 -10.48 -4.36 -3.01
N TRP A 85 -9.92 -5.11 -3.96
CA TRP A 85 -8.78 -6.00 -3.67
C TRP A 85 -7.54 -5.27 -3.08
N PRO A 86 -7.19 -4.02 -3.44
CA PRO A 86 -6.10 -3.31 -2.77
C PRO A 86 -6.37 -3.10 -1.28
N ALA A 87 -7.63 -2.86 -0.88
CA ALA A 87 -7.98 -2.75 0.53
C ALA A 87 -7.82 -4.09 1.26
N THR A 88 -8.24 -5.20 0.64
CA THR A 88 -8.08 -6.52 1.25
C THR A 88 -6.62 -6.96 1.32
N LEU A 89 -5.81 -6.68 0.29
CA LEU A 89 -4.38 -6.99 0.31
C LEU A 89 -3.64 -6.16 1.38
N THR A 90 -3.93 -4.86 1.46
CA THR A 90 -3.28 -3.98 2.45
C THR A 90 -3.69 -4.34 3.88
N ALA A 91 -4.93 -4.80 4.11
CA ALA A 91 -5.33 -5.40 5.38
C ALA A 91 -4.53 -6.68 5.69
N ALA A 92 -4.36 -7.58 4.72
CA ALA A 92 -3.58 -8.80 4.91
C ALA A 92 -2.09 -8.49 5.23
N LEU A 93 -1.51 -7.49 4.55
CA LEU A 93 -0.14 -7.03 4.81
C LEU A 93 0.00 -6.42 6.21
N LEU A 94 -1.01 -5.68 6.68
CA LEU A 94 -1.05 -5.14 8.03
C LEU A 94 -1.07 -6.27 9.08
N VAL A 95 -1.95 -7.26 8.91
CA VAL A 95 -1.99 -8.43 9.80
C VAL A 95 -0.65 -9.20 9.79
N ALA A 96 -0.04 -9.35 8.61
CA ALA A 96 1.26 -9.99 8.48
C ALA A 96 2.38 -9.18 9.20
N ALA A 97 2.33 -7.84 9.15
CA ALA A 97 3.28 -6.97 9.85
C ALA A 97 3.13 -7.10 11.38
N GLU A 98 1.91 -7.12 11.92
CA GLU A 98 1.70 -7.37 13.36
C GLU A 98 2.18 -8.77 13.78
N THR A 99 1.93 -9.77 12.92
CA THR A 99 2.43 -11.14 13.13
C THR A 99 3.96 -11.16 13.15
N GLN A 100 4.63 -10.36 12.31
CA GLN A 100 6.08 -10.20 12.32
C GLN A 100 6.59 -9.66 13.65
N THR A 101 5.92 -8.65 14.23
CA THR A 101 6.27 -8.09 15.54
C THR A 101 6.22 -9.17 16.62
N VAL A 102 5.14 -9.96 16.67
CA VAL A 102 5.01 -11.08 17.63
C VAL A 102 6.13 -12.11 17.44
N LEU A 103 6.39 -12.53 16.20
CA LEU A 103 7.44 -13.50 15.89
C LEU A 103 8.85 -12.98 16.21
N GLY A 104 9.07 -11.67 16.03
CA GLY A 104 10.32 -10.99 16.35
C GLY A 104 10.62 -11.01 17.85
N TYR A 105 9.67 -10.60 18.69
CA TYR A 105 9.82 -10.68 20.14
C TYR A 105 9.89 -12.12 20.66
N ALA A 106 9.19 -13.07 20.02
CA ALA A 106 9.30 -14.49 20.31
C ALA A 106 10.61 -15.11 19.80
N GLN A 107 11.46 -14.34 19.11
CA GLN A 107 12.72 -14.78 18.49
C GLN A 107 12.56 -16.01 17.58
N ASN A 108 11.38 -16.21 16.99
CA ASN A 108 11.11 -17.31 16.08
C ASN A 108 11.57 -16.96 14.66
N LEU A 109 12.89 -16.92 14.47
CA LEU A 109 13.54 -16.50 13.23
C LEU A 109 13.17 -17.40 12.03
N LEU A 110 12.92 -18.68 12.28
CA LEU A 110 12.54 -19.65 11.26
C LEU A 110 11.28 -19.23 10.49
N VAL A 111 10.29 -18.66 11.19
CA VAL A 111 9.06 -18.17 10.57
C VAL A 111 9.14 -16.67 10.29
N HIS A 112 9.77 -15.90 11.19
CA HIS A 112 9.91 -14.46 11.05
C HIS A 112 10.59 -14.09 9.72
N VAL A 113 11.77 -14.66 9.44
CA VAL A 113 12.57 -14.27 8.26
C VAL A 113 11.85 -14.57 6.94
N PRO A 114 11.34 -15.80 6.67
CA PRO A 114 10.66 -16.07 5.40
C PRO A 114 9.37 -15.26 5.21
N LEU A 115 8.58 -15.08 6.28
CA LEU A 115 7.36 -14.27 6.21
C LEU A 115 7.70 -12.79 5.97
N GLY A 116 8.74 -12.26 6.60
CA GLY A 116 9.24 -10.90 6.38
C GLY A 116 9.66 -10.67 4.93
N VAL A 117 10.43 -11.60 4.35
CA VAL A 117 10.79 -11.55 2.92
C VAL A 117 9.55 -11.58 2.02
N GLY A 118 8.58 -12.44 2.32
CA GLY A 118 7.31 -12.51 1.58
C GLY A 118 6.53 -11.19 1.63
N LEU A 119 6.51 -10.53 2.79
CA LEU A 119 5.88 -9.21 2.97
C LEU A 119 6.57 -8.15 2.10
N VAL A 120 7.92 -8.09 2.14
CA VAL A 120 8.73 -7.18 1.31
C VAL A 120 8.41 -7.36 -0.18
N LEU A 121 8.49 -8.60 -0.68
CA LEU A 121 8.21 -8.91 -2.08
C LEU A 121 6.79 -8.52 -2.47
N THR A 122 5.80 -8.88 -1.65
CA THR A 122 4.39 -8.58 -1.92
C THR A 122 4.14 -7.08 -1.97
N GLN A 123 4.68 -6.32 -1.02
CA GLN A 123 4.55 -4.86 -0.98
C GLN A 123 5.21 -4.22 -2.21
N ILE A 124 6.42 -4.64 -2.60
CA ILE A 124 7.10 -4.10 -3.78
C ILE A 124 6.30 -4.40 -5.05
N LEU A 125 5.87 -5.66 -5.25
CA LEU A 125 5.09 -6.05 -6.42
C LEU A 125 3.75 -5.31 -6.48
N PHE A 126 3.10 -5.12 -5.32
CA PHE A 126 1.89 -4.33 -5.21
C PHE A 126 2.12 -2.87 -5.64
N THR A 127 3.19 -2.23 -5.14
CA THR A 127 3.58 -0.88 -5.52
C THR A 127 3.88 -0.78 -7.02
N CYS A 128 4.68 -1.70 -7.57
CA CYS A 128 4.96 -1.75 -9.02
C CYS A 128 3.70 -1.91 -9.86
N TRP A 129 2.76 -2.77 -9.43
CA TRP A 129 1.47 -2.93 -10.10
C TRP A 129 0.67 -1.62 -10.11
N LEU A 130 0.64 -0.94 -8.97
CA LEU A 130 -0.14 0.28 -8.76
C LEU A 130 0.41 1.45 -9.60
N LEU A 131 1.73 1.52 -9.76
CA LEU A 131 2.43 2.51 -10.59
C LEU A 131 2.42 2.12 -12.08
N GLY A 132 2.23 0.85 -12.42
CA GLY A 132 2.41 0.31 -13.76
C GLY A 132 1.38 0.78 -14.82
N PRO A 133 1.74 0.72 -16.13
CA PRO A 133 0.89 1.19 -17.23
C PRO A 133 -0.42 0.42 -17.44
N ARG A 134 -0.54 -0.80 -16.88
CA ARG A 134 -1.71 -1.67 -17.06
C ARG A 134 -2.99 -1.06 -16.47
N ALA A 135 -2.89 -0.29 -15.39
CA ALA A 135 -4.00 0.48 -14.83
C ALA A 135 -4.47 1.61 -15.77
N ARG A 136 -3.56 2.16 -16.61
CA ARG A 136 -3.85 3.23 -17.56
C ARG A 136 -4.53 2.72 -18.84
N ARG A 137 -4.12 1.54 -19.35
CA ARG A 137 -4.64 0.95 -20.60
C ARG A 137 -6.07 0.40 -20.49
N ALA A 138 -6.45 -0.17 -19.34
CA ALA A 138 -7.81 -0.70 -19.13
C ALA A 138 -8.90 0.40 -19.20
N ARG A 139 -8.54 1.65 -18.93
CA ARG A 139 -9.44 2.81 -19.01
C ARG A 139 -9.70 3.26 -20.45
N VAL A 140 -8.64 3.36 -21.25
CA VAL A 140 -8.73 3.78 -22.68
C VAL A 140 -9.59 2.80 -23.49
N ARG A 141 -9.44 1.49 -23.24
CA ARG A 141 -10.22 0.46 -23.95
C ARG A 141 -11.72 0.48 -23.62
N ARG A 142 -12.14 1.04 -22.48
CA ARG A 142 -13.56 1.20 -22.11
C ARG A 142 -14.17 2.48 -22.68
N GLU A 143 -13.38 3.54 -22.87
CA GLU A 143 -13.82 4.76 -23.56
C GLU A 143 -14.02 4.49 -25.06
N ASN A 144 -13.15 3.72 -25.72
CA ASN A 144 -13.29 3.38 -27.14
C ASN A 144 -14.40 2.36 -27.47
N ARG A 145 -15.14 1.87 -26.48
CA ARG A 145 -16.23 0.88 -26.65
C ARG A 145 -17.63 1.46 -26.40
N ARG A 146 -17.71 2.76 -26.12
CA ARG A 146 -18.95 3.54 -26.00
C ARG A 146 -19.05 4.47 -27.20
#